data_AF-A0A836JYI1-F1
#
_entry.id   AF-A0A836JYI1-F1
#
_cell.length_a   1.000
_cell.length_b   1.000
_cell.length_c   1.000
_cell.angle_alpha   90.00
_cell.angle_beta   90.00
_cell.angle_gamma   90.00
#
_symmetry.space_group_name_H-M   'P 1'
#
loop_
_entity.id
_entity.type
_entity.pdbx_description
1 polymer ?
#
loop_
_entity_poly.entity_id
_entity_poly.type
_entity_poly.pdbx_seq_one_letter_code
_entity_poly.pdbx_strand_id
1 'polypeptide(L)'
;RSYNAYYYIHTYIHTYIHTYIHTYIHTYIHTYIHTYIHTYIHTYIHTYIHTYIHTYIHTYIHTYIHTYIHTYIHTYIHTYIHTYIHTYIHTYIHTYIHTYIHTYIHTYIHTYIHTYIHTYIHTYIHTYIHTYIHTYIHTYIHTYIHTYIHTYIHTYIHTYIHTYIHTYIHTYIHTYIHTYIHTYIHTYIHTYIHTYIHTYIHTYIHTYIHTYIHTYIHTYIHTYIHTYIHTYIHTYIHTYIHTYIHTYIHTYIHTYIHTYIHTYIHAYMHTCIHTCDL
;
A
#
# COMPACT_ATOMS: atom_id res chain seq x y z
N ARG A 1 -83.50 155.87 83.46
CA ARG A 1 -83.96 154.71 82.63
C ARG A 1 -83.02 154.39 81.46
N SER A 2 -82.15 155.30 81.02
CA SER A 2 -81.25 155.12 79.87
C SER A 2 -79.94 154.36 80.16
N TYR A 3 -79.41 154.41 81.39
CA TYR A 3 -78.12 153.79 81.72
C TYR A 3 -78.16 152.24 81.80
N ASN A 4 -79.32 151.67 82.17
CA ASN A 4 -79.46 150.22 82.34
C ASN A 4 -79.59 149.48 81.00
N ALA A 5 -80.12 150.13 79.96
CA ALA A 5 -80.27 149.51 78.64
C ALA A 5 -78.92 149.31 77.93
N TYR A 6 -77.99 150.27 78.07
CA TYR A 6 -76.69 150.20 77.39
C TYR A 6 -75.77 149.13 78.01
N TYR A 7 -75.75 149.00 79.33
CA TYR A 7 -74.95 147.98 80.02
C TYR A 7 -75.45 146.56 79.71
N TYR A 8 -76.77 146.36 79.66
CA TYR A 8 -77.37 145.06 79.33
C TYR A 8 -77.12 144.67 77.87
N ILE A 9 -77.25 145.61 76.94
CA ILE A 9 -76.98 145.37 75.52
C ILE A 9 -75.48 145.08 75.30
N HIS A 10 -74.59 145.86 75.90
CA HIS A 10 -73.14 145.65 75.75
C HIS A 10 -72.67 144.33 76.37
N THR A 11 -73.14 143.99 77.57
CA THR A 11 -72.79 142.71 78.21
C THR A 11 -73.37 141.53 77.43
N TYR A 12 -74.63 141.58 77.00
CA TYR A 12 -75.24 140.50 76.23
C TYR A 12 -74.56 140.30 74.87
N ILE A 13 -74.27 141.39 74.14
CA ILE A 13 -73.56 141.32 72.86
C ILE A 13 -72.13 140.81 73.07
N HIS A 14 -71.40 141.32 74.07
CA HIS A 14 -70.03 140.89 74.32
C HIS A 14 -69.98 139.42 74.77
N THR A 15 -70.83 138.99 75.69
CA THR A 15 -70.86 137.59 76.12
C THR A 15 -71.30 136.69 74.99
N TYR A 16 -72.37 137.03 74.25
CA TYR A 16 -72.87 136.18 73.17
C TYR A 16 -71.86 136.07 72.02
N ILE A 17 -71.29 137.19 71.57
CA ILE A 17 -70.26 137.19 70.52
C ILE A 17 -69.00 136.48 71.01
N HIS A 18 -68.51 136.78 72.22
CA HIS A 18 -67.29 136.15 72.73
C HIS A 18 -67.50 134.65 72.94
N THR A 19 -68.60 134.21 73.56
CA THR A 19 -68.84 132.78 73.74
C THR A 19 -69.10 132.08 72.43
N TYR A 20 -69.88 132.66 71.51
CA TYR A 20 -70.18 132.03 70.23
C TYR A 20 -68.94 131.95 69.35
N ILE A 21 -68.19 133.04 69.20
CA ILE A 21 -66.96 133.05 68.42
C ILE A 21 -65.89 132.17 69.08
N HIS A 22 -65.66 132.28 70.39
CA HIS A 22 -64.64 131.48 71.05
C HIS A 22 -64.99 129.99 71.02
N THR A 23 -66.23 129.60 71.34
CA THR A 23 -66.62 128.19 71.30
C THR A 23 -66.64 127.67 69.88
N TYR A 24 -67.19 128.39 68.91
CA TYR A 24 -67.23 127.95 67.52
C TYR A 24 -65.84 127.85 66.92
N ILE A 25 -65.00 128.89 67.07
CA ILE A 25 -63.63 128.88 66.54
C ILE A 25 -62.78 127.85 67.28
N HIS A 26 -62.80 127.80 68.61
CA HIS A 26 -61.99 126.85 69.36
C HIS A 26 -62.42 125.41 69.09
N THR A 27 -63.72 125.11 69.12
CA THR A 27 -64.19 123.73 68.85
C THR A 27 -63.95 123.36 67.40
N TYR A 28 -64.25 124.23 66.42
CA TYR A 28 -64.03 123.92 65.02
C TYR A 28 -62.54 123.76 64.71
N ILE A 29 -61.70 124.72 65.10
CA ILE A 29 -60.25 124.64 64.84
C ILE A 29 -59.63 123.48 65.60
N HIS A 30 -59.89 123.34 66.91
CA HIS A 30 -59.26 122.27 67.68
C HIS A 30 -59.74 120.89 67.22
N THR A 31 -61.03 120.67 67.04
CA THR A 31 -61.52 119.35 66.59
C THR A 31 -61.08 119.08 65.17
N TYR A 32 -61.22 120.02 64.23
CA TYR A 32 -60.83 119.80 62.85
C TYR A 32 -59.33 119.59 62.71
N ILE A 33 -58.50 120.47 63.29
CA ILE A 33 -57.05 120.34 63.18
C ILE A 33 -56.56 119.11 63.95
N HIS A 34 -57.00 118.88 65.19
CA HIS A 34 -56.54 117.72 65.96
C HIS A 34 -56.99 116.42 65.33
N THR A 35 -58.26 116.29 64.94
CA THR A 35 -58.74 115.04 64.31
C THR A 35 -58.12 114.84 62.95
N TYR A 36 -58.02 115.87 62.10
CA TYR A 36 -57.42 115.74 60.78
C TYR A 36 -55.93 115.42 60.89
N ILE A 37 -55.16 116.17 61.68
CA ILE A 37 -53.72 115.92 61.84
C ILE A 37 -53.48 114.57 62.52
N HIS A 38 -54.16 114.26 63.61
CA HIS A 38 -53.94 112.99 64.31
C HIS A 38 -54.36 111.80 63.45
N THR A 39 -55.54 111.83 62.83
CA THR A 39 -55.98 110.71 61.98
C THR A 39 -55.12 110.61 60.73
N TYR A 40 -54.83 111.71 60.03
CA TYR A 40 -54.01 111.68 58.83
C TYR A 40 -52.59 111.23 59.14
N ILE A 41 -51.92 111.84 60.12
CA ILE A 41 -50.54 111.47 60.47
C ILE A 41 -50.49 110.06 61.04
N HIS A 42 -51.35 109.70 62.00
CA HIS A 42 -51.31 108.36 62.59
C HIS A 42 -51.67 107.29 61.57
N THR A 43 -52.77 107.45 60.83
CA THR A 43 -53.15 106.43 59.84
C THR A 43 -52.16 106.38 58.70
N TYR A 44 -51.74 107.51 58.12
CA TYR A 44 -50.80 107.51 57.01
C TYR A 44 -49.44 106.98 57.44
N ILE A 45 -48.84 107.51 58.50
CA ILE A 45 -47.51 107.07 58.93
C ILE A 45 -47.56 105.64 59.45
N HIS A 46 -48.50 105.26 60.31
CA HIS A 46 -48.56 103.90 60.83
C HIS A 46 -48.87 102.90 59.72
N THR A 47 -49.89 103.13 58.90
CA THR A 47 -50.22 102.16 57.84
C THR A 47 -49.14 102.14 56.77
N TYR A 48 -48.62 103.27 56.32
CA TYR A 48 -47.58 103.30 55.29
C TYR A 48 -46.29 102.67 55.82
N ILE A 49 -45.79 103.10 56.97
CA ILE A 49 -44.53 102.55 57.52
C ILE A 49 -44.72 101.07 57.88
N HIS A 50 -45.78 100.70 58.61
CA HIS A 50 -45.97 99.31 59.00
C HIS A 50 -46.19 98.42 57.79
N THR A 51 -47.09 98.77 56.86
CA THR A 51 -47.32 97.93 55.68
C THR A 51 -46.11 97.91 54.77
N TYR A 52 -45.47 99.05 54.47
CA TYR A 52 -44.32 99.08 53.60
C TYR A 52 -43.14 98.34 54.22
N ILE A 53 -42.76 98.64 55.47
CA ILE A 53 -41.61 97.98 56.10
C ILE A 53 -41.91 96.51 56.34
N HIS A 54 -43.06 96.16 56.90
CA HIS A 54 -43.37 94.74 57.17
C HIS A 54 -43.50 93.96 55.88
N THR A 55 -44.25 94.43 54.88
CA THR A 55 -44.39 93.68 53.62
C THR A 55 -43.09 93.66 52.86
N TYR A 56 -42.36 94.77 52.74
CA TYR A 56 -41.10 94.79 52.01
C TYR A 56 -40.04 93.93 52.69
N ILE A 57 -39.81 94.11 53.99
CA ILE A 57 -38.80 93.32 54.72
C ILE A 57 -39.22 91.85 54.78
N HIS A 58 -40.46 91.53 55.16
CA HIS A 58 -40.89 90.14 55.25
C HIS A 58 -40.87 89.47 53.88
N THR A 59 -41.44 90.08 52.84
CA THR A 59 -41.44 89.47 51.50
C THR A 59 -40.03 89.41 50.93
N TYR A 60 -39.23 90.47 51.02
CA TYR A 60 -37.87 90.46 50.49
C TYR A 60 -36.99 89.45 51.23
N ILE A 61 -36.94 89.48 52.56
CA ILE A 61 -36.13 88.55 53.34
C ILE A 61 -36.65 87.13 53.18
N HIS A 62 -37.95 86.88 53.33
CA HIS A 62 -38.49 85.53 53.21
C HIS A 62 -38.30 84.99 51.80
N THR A 63 -38.66 85.74 50.76
CA THR A 63 -38.49 85.26 49.38
C THR A 63 -37.02 85.13 49.02
N TYR A 64 -36.18 86.11 49.33
CA TYR A 64 -34.75 86.04 49.00
C TYR A 64 -34.07 84.91 49.76
N ILE A 65 -34.21 84.82 51.08
CA ILE A 65 -33.56 83.76 51.87
C ILE A 65 -34.15 82.40 51.51
N HIS A 66 -35.48 82.26 51.47
CA HIS A 66 -36.07 80.95 51.15
C HIS A 66 -35.72 80.52 49.73
N THR A 67 -35.90 81.39 48.72
CA THR A 67 -35.58 81.00 47.33
C THR A 67 -34.08 80.80 47.15
N TYR A 68 -33.23 81.69 47.66
CA TYR A 68 -31.78 81.55 47.50
C TYR A 68 -31.25 80.32 48.24
N ILE A 69 -31.57 80.15 49.52
CA ILE A 69 -31.10 78.99 50.29
C ILE A 69 -31.70 77.71 49.74
N HIS A 70 -33.02 77.65 49.52
CA HIS A 70 -33.64 76.43 49.00
C HIS A 70 -33.12 76.11 47.61
N THR A 71 -33.10 77.05 46.67
CA THR A 71 -32.61 76.76 45.32
C THR A 71 -31.13 76.46 45.32
N TYR A 72 -30.29 77.23 46.02
CA TYR A 72 -28.84 77.00 46.03
C TYR A 72 -28.50 75.67 46.72
N ILE A 73 -29.02 75.42 47.92
CA ILE A 73 -28.75 74.17 48.63
C ILE A 73 -29.36 72.99 47.90
N HIS A 74 -30.62 73.05 47.49
CA HIS A 74 -31.26 71.94 46.79
C HIS A 74 -30.58 71.68 45.45
N THR A 75 -30.35 72.70 44.61
CA THR A 75 -29.69 72.49 43.32
C THR A 75 -28.25 72.06 43.50
N TYR A 76 -27.47 72.68 44.39
CA TYR A 76 -26.07 72.31 44.59
C TYR A 76 -25.95 70.91 45.16
N ILE A 77 -26.66 70.58 46.25
CA ILE A 77 -26.59 69.25 46.85
C ILE A 77 -27.16 68.21 45.90
N HIS A 78 -28.35 68.43 45.32
CA HIS A 78 -28.94 67.45 44.42
C HIS A 78 -28.09 67.26 43.18
N THR A 79 -27.67 68.33 42.49
CA THR A 79 -26.85 68.18 41.28
C THR A 79 -25.48 67.62 41.61
N TYR A 80 -24.79 68.11 42.64
CA TYR A 80 -23.45 67.62 42.98
C TYR A 80 -23.49 66.17 43.44
N ILE A 81 -24.36 65.82 44.39
CA ILE A 81 -24.46 64.45 44.89
C ILE A 81 -24.98 63.52 43.79
N HIS A 82 -26.06 63.88 43.09
CA HIS A 82 -26.60 63.02 42.04
C HIS A 82 -25.59 62.86 40.90
N THR A 83 -24.99 63.94 40.39
CA THR A 83 -24.02 63.82 39.30
C THR A 83 -22.76 63.09 39.76
N TYR A 84 -22.21 63.39 40.94
CA TYR A 84 -21.02 62.72 41.44
C TYR A 84 -21.27 61.24 41.70
N ILE A 85 -22.32 60.90 42.44
CA ILE A 85 -22.65 59.50 42.74
C ILE A 85 -23.03 58.76 41.45
N HIS A 86 -23.90 59.32 40.62
CA HIS A 86 -24.30 58.66 39.38
C HIS A 86 -23.10 58.51 38.45
N THR A 87 -22.31 59.55 38.20
CA THR A 87 -21.15 59.44 37.30
C THR A 87 -20.10 58.52 37.89
N TYR A 88 -19.74 58.64 39.17
CA TYR A 88 -18.72 57.79 39.78
C TYR A 88 -19.16 56.34 39.83
N ILE A 89 -20.35 56.04 40.34
CA ILE A 89 -20.86 54.66 40.42
C ILE A 89 -21.08 54.10 39.01
N HIS A 90 -21.76 54.83 38.12
CA HIS A 90 -22.01 54.34 36.77
C HIS A 90 -20.70 54.14 36.02
N THR A 91 -19.80 55.12 36.00
CA THR A 91 -18.54 54.96 35.27
C THR A 91 -17.66 53.91 35.90
N TYR A 92 -17.48 53.88 37.23
CA TYR A 92 -16.63 52.91 37.88
C TYR A 92 -17.19 51.49 37.74
N ILE A 93 -18.46 51.27 38.06
CA ILE A 93 -19.08 49.94 37.94
C ILE A 93 -19.17 49.52 36.48
N HIS A 94 -19.67 50.37 35.59
CA HIS A 94 -19.80 50.01 34.18
C HIS A 94 -18.42 49.76 33.55
N THR A 95 -17.45 50.66 33.73
CA THR A 95 -16.12 50.46 33.14
C THR A 95 -15.40 49.28 33.77
N TYR A 96 -15.41 49.13 35.09
CA TYR A 96 -14.71 48.03 35.75
C TYR A 96 -15.36 46.69 35.41
N ILE A 97 -16.67 46.56 35.52
CA ILE A 97 -17.38 45.31 35.20
C ILE A 97 -17.28 45.03 33.70
N HIS A 98 -17.55 46.00 32.84
CA HIS A 98 -17.47 45.79 31.40
C HIS A 98 -16.04 45.45 30.98
N THR A 99 -15.03 46.19 31.40
CA THR A 99 -13.65 45.90 31.03
C THR A 99 -13.18 44.59 31.64
N TYR A 100 -13.45 44.30 32.90
CA TYR A 100 -13.04 43.05 33.54
C TYR A 100 -13.74 41.85 32.90
N ILE A 101 -15.07 41.88 32.77
CA ILE A 101 -15.81 40.78 32.16
C ILE A 101 -15.44 40.64 30.70
N HIS A 102 -15.43 41.72 29.92
CA HIS A 102 -15.09 41.64 28.49
C HIS A 102 -13.65 41.16 28.32
N THR A 103 -12.66 41.75 29.00
CA THR A 103 -11.27 41.33 28.84
C THR A 103 -11.06 39.92 29.36
N TYR A 104 -11.55 39.56 30.54
CA TYR A 104 -11.36 38.22 31.10
C TYR A 104 -12.07 37.16 30.27
N ILE A 105 -13.35 37.33 29.95
CA ILE A 105 -14.10 36.36 29.15
C ILE A 105 -13.55 36.31 27.73
N HIS A 106 -13.34 37.45 27.07
CA HIS A 106 -12.82 37.45 25.70
C HIS A 106 -11.42 36.84 25.66
N THR A 107 -10.49 37.26 26.51
CA THR A 107 -9.13 36.71 26.49
C THR A 107 -9.12 35.25 26.90
N TYR A 108 -9.81 34.85 27.96
CA TYR A 108 -9.83 33.46 28.41
C TYR A 108 -10.49 32.54 27.38
N ILE A 109 -11.69 32.89 26.90
CA ILE A 109 -12.40 32.07 25.90
C ILE A 109 -11.63 32.06 24.59
N HIS A 110 -11.20 33.22 24.08
CA HIS A 110 -10.46 33.28 22.83
C HIS A 110 -9.15 32.51 22.93
N THR A 111 -8.34 32.74 23.97
CA THR A 111 -7.07 32.03 24.12
C THR A 111 -7.28 30.54 24.34
N TYR A 112 -8.21 30.13 25.21
CA TYR A 112 -8.48 28.71 25.48
C TYR A 112 -9.02 28.00 24.25
N ILE A 113 -10.04 28.55 23.58
CA ILE A 113 -10.62 27.95 22.37
C ILE A 113 -9.60 27.97 21.25
N HIS A 114 -8.94 29.10 20.99
CA HIS A 114 -7.96 29.18 19.90
C HIS A 114 -6.79 28.23 20.17
N THR A 115 -6.20 28.24 21.36
CA THR A 115 -5.09 27.33 21.67
C THR A 115 -5.55 25.89 21.63
N TYR A 116 -6.62 25.51 22.31
CA TYR A 116 -7.09 24.13 22.35
C TYR A 116 -7.47 23.61 20.96
N ILE A 117 -8.27 24.36 20.21
CA ILE A 117 -8.67 23.96 18.85
C ILE A 117 -7.47 23.94 17.92
N HIS A 118 -6.66 24.99 17.91
CA HIS A 118 -5.49 25.04 17.03
C HIS A 118 -4.50 23.93 17.38
N THR A 119 -4.15 23.74 18.65
CA THR A 119 -3.22 22.68 19.03
C THR A 119 -3.83 21.33 18.75
N TYR A 120 -5.07 21.06 19.16
CA TYR A 120 -5.68 19.73 18.98
C TYR A 120 -5.85 19.40 17.51
N ILE A 121 -6.44 20.30 16.71
CA ILE A 121 -6.63 20.07 15.27
C ILE A 121 -5.27 20.00 14.57
N HIS A 122 -4.36 20.94 14.81
CA HIS A 122 -3.06 20.93 14.15
C HIS A 122 -2.28 19.68 14.53
N THR A 123 -2.14 19.35 15.83
CA THR A 123 -1.39 18.16 16.22
C THR A 123 -2.08 16.90 15.75
N TYR A 124 -3.39 16.75 15.94
CA TYR A 124 -4.09 15.53 15.55
C TYR A 124 -4.09 15.33 14.04
N ILE A 125 -4.46 16.34 13.26
CA ILE A 125 -4.49 16.24 11.80
C ILE A 125 -3.07 16.08 11.26
N HIS A 126 -2.12 16.91 11.69
CA HIS A 126 -0.75 16.82 11.19
C HIS A 126 -0.13 15.47 11.56
N THR A 127 -0.22 15.05 12.82
CA THR A 127 0.38 13.75 13.22
C THR A 127 -0.33 12.59 12.56
N TYR A 128 -1.67 12.56 12.53
CA TYR A 128 -2.42 11.47 11.93
C TYR A 128 -2.18 11.39 10.42
N ILE A 129 -2.32 12.50 9.69
CA ILE A 129 -2.09 12.51 8.24
C ILE A 129 -0.63 12.21 7.93
N HIS A 130 0.32 12.86 8.60
CA HIS A 130 1.74 12.62 8.35
C HIS A 130 2.12 11.17 8.66
N THR A 131 1.74 10.64 9.82
CA THR A 131 2.07 9.25 10.18
C THR A 131 1.36 8.27 9.28
N TYR A 132 0.06 8.44 9.00
CA TYR A 132 -0.69 7.53 8.13
C TYR A 132 -0.17 7.56 6.70
N ILE A 133 0.00 8.73 6.10
CA ILE A 133 0.51 8.85 4.73
C ILE A 133 1.96 8.36 4.66
N HIS A 134 2.82 8.77 5.58
CA HIS A 134 4.22 8.34 5.58
C HIS A 134 4.33 6.82 5.77
N THR A 135 3.63 6.25 6.76
CA THR A 135 3.67 4.80 6.99
C THR A 135 3.03 4.03 5.85
N TYR A 136 1.87 4.45 5.34
CA TYR A 136 1.19 3.78 4.24
C TYR A 136 2.02 3.84 2.95
N ILE A 137 2.50 5.02 2.55
CA ILE A 137 3.31 5.18 1.35
C ILE A 137 4.64 4.44 1.52
N HIS A 138 5.33 4.62 2.64
CA HIS A 138 6.61 3.94 2.86
C HIS A 138 6.43 2.42 2.88
N THR A 139 5.47 1.90 3.63
CA THR A 139 5.25 0.44 3.69
C THR A 139 4.77 -0.09 2.36
N TYR A 140 3.81 0.54 1.69
CA TYR A 140 3.29 0.08 0.42
C TYR A 140 4.35 0.13 -0.67
N ILE A 141 5.05 1.25 -0.84
CA ILE A 141 6.11 1.39 -1.85
C ILE A 141 7.27 0.45 -1.52
N HIS A 142 7.75 0.44 -0.28
CA HIS A 142 8.87 -0.42 0.10
C HIS A 142 8.50 -1.89 -0.08
N THR A 143 7.36 -2.35 0.44
CA THR A 143 6.96 -3.75 0.29
C THR A 143 6.68 -4.11 -1.15
N TYR A 144 5.93 -3.30 -1.90
CA TYR A 144 5.61 -3.58 -3.30
C TYR A 144 6.87 -3.59 -4.17
N ILE A 145 7.70 -2.55 -4.10
CA ILE A 145 8.92 -2.47 -4.90
C ILE A 145 9.90 -3.56 -4.47
N HIS A 146 10.16 -3.72 -3.17
CA HIS A 146 11.09 -4.73 -2.70
C HIS A 146 10.60 -6.13 -3.06
N THR A 147 9.34 -6.49 -2.78
CA THR A 147 8.83 -7.83 -3.10
C THR A 147 8.75 -8.03 -4.60
N TYR A 148 8.24 -7.09 -5.39
CA TYR A 148 8.12 -7.24 -6.83
C TYR A 148 9.49 -7.33 -7.49
N ILE A 149 10.42 -6.41 -7.20
CA ILE A 149 11.75 -6.42 -7.80
C ILE A 149 12.53 -7.64 -7.30
N HIS A 150 12.55 -7.93 -5.99
CA HIS A 150 13.28 -9.08 -5.48
C HIS A 150 12.71 -10.38 -6.03
N THR A 151 11.39 -10.59 -6.00
CA THR A 151 10.80 -11.82 -6.54
C THR A 151 10.98 -11.90 -8.04
N TYR A 152 10.72 -10.84 -8.81
CA TYR A 152 10.87 -10.86 -10.27
C TYR A 152 12.32 -11.09 -10.68
N ILE A 153 13.26 -10.32 -10.14
CA ILE A 153 14.69 -10.47 -10.48
C ILE A 153 15.20 -11.82 -9.98
N HIS A 154 14.93 -12.19 -8.73
CA HIS A 154 15.41 -13.47 -8.20
C HIS A 154 14.81 -14.64 -8.97
N THR A 155 13.48 -14.68 -9.17
CA THR A 155 12.86 -15.80 -9.90
C THR A 155 13.29 -15.80 -11.35
N TYR A 156 13.26 -14.68 -12.06
CA TYR A 156 13.63 -14.63 -13.48
C TYR A 156 15.10 -14.98 -13.68
N ILE A 157 16.02 -14.33 -12.96
CA ILE A 157 17.45 -14.60 -13.11
C ILE A 157 17.79 -16.00 -12.62
N HIS A 158 17.33 -16.40 -11.43
CA HIS A 158 17.63 -17.73 -10.91
C HIS A 158 17.04 -18.82 -11.80
N THR A 159 15.77 -18.73 -12.20
CA THR A 159 15.17 -19.76 -13.06
C THR A 159 15.79 -19.73 -14.44
N TYR A 160 15.99 -18.58 -15.07
CA TYR A 160 16.59 -18.50 -16.41
C TYR A 160 18.03 -19.02 -16.41
N ILE A 161 18.87 -18.53 -15.50
CA ILE A 161 20.28 -18.97 -15.43
C ILE A 161 20.35 -20.43 -15.01
N HIS A 162 19.64 -20.84 -13.96
CA HIS A 162 19.68 -22.23 -13.50
C HIS A 162 19.15 -23.17 -14.58
N THR A 163 17.98 -22.90 -15.17
CA THR A 163 17.43 -23.79 -16.20
C THR A 163 18.28 -23.76 -17.46
N TYR A 164 18.70 -22.60 -17.95
CA TYR A 164 19.52 -22.51 -19.16
C TYR A 164 20.87 -23.19 -18.97
N ILE A 165 21.62 -22.84 -17.91
CA ILE A 165 22.93 -23.43 -17.65
C ILE A 165 22.80 -24.92 -17.33
N HIS A 166 21.90 -25.30 -16.42
CA HIS A 166 21.75 -26.71 -16.06
C HIS A 166 21.29 -27.52 -17.25
N THR A 167 20.25 -27.12 -17.98
CA THR A 167 19.77 -27.89 -19.14
C THR A 167 20.81 -27.89 -20.26
N TYR A 168 21.42 -26.75 -20.61
CA TYR A 168 22.39 -26.71 -21.69
C TYR A 168 23.64 -27.51 -21.34
N ILE A 169 24.25 -27.30 -20.17
CA ILE A 169 25.46 -28.02 -19.78
C ILE A 169 25.15 -29.49 -19.55
N HIS A 170 24.09 -29.83 -18.81
CA HIS A 170 23.75 -31.23 -18.55
C HIS A 170 23.41 -31.95 -19.85
N THR A 171 22.55 -31.39 -20.70
CA THR A 171 22.18 -32.06 -21.96
C THR A 171 23.36 -32.11 -22.91
N TYR A 172 24.14 -31.04 -23.08
CA TYR A 172 25.29 -31.04 -23.98
C TYR A 172 26.37 -32.01 -23.51
N ILE A 173 26.78 -31.94 -22.24
CA ILE A 173 27.81 -32.84 -21.70
C ILE A 173 27.29 -34.28 -21.67
N HIS A 174 26.08 -34.52 -21.16
CA HIS A 174 25.54 -35.88 -21.10
C HIS A 174 25.36 -36.45 -22.50
N THR A 175 24.73 -35.74 -23.44
CA THR A 175 24.54 -36.26 -24.80
C THR A 175 25.87 -36.41 -25.52
N TYR A 176 26.76 -35.43 -25.49
CA TYR A 176 28.04 -35.50 -26.18
C TYR A 176 28.91 -36.62 -25.61
N ILE A 177 29.13 -36.65 -24.29
CA ILE A 177 29.97 -37.68 -23.66
C ILE A 177 29.31 -39.05 -23.79
N HIS A 178 28.03 -39.18 -23.47
CA HIS A 178 27.36 -40.48 -23.55
C HIS A 178 27.33 -40.98 -24.98
N THR A 179 26.90 -40.17 -25.96
CA THR A 179 26.87 -40.63 -27.35
C THR A 179 28.26 -40.87 -27.90
N TYR A 180 29.23 -39.99 -27.67
CA TYR A 180 30.59 -40.18 -28.19
C TYR A 180 31.26 -41.39 -27.57
N ILE A 181 31.28 -41.51 -26.23
CA ILE A 181 31.90 -42.64 -25.55
C ILE A 181 31.15 -43.92 -25.86
N HIS A 182 29.82 -43.95 -25.72
CA HIS A 182 29.05 -45.16 -25.98
C HIS A 182 29.19 -45.58 -27.44
N THR A 183 28.98 -44.70 -28.41
CA THR A 183 29.09 -45.09 -29.82
C THR A 183 30.52 -45.45 -30.19
N TYR A 184 31.52 -44.66 -29.82
CA TYR A 184 32.91 -44.93 -30.18
C TYR A 184 33.40 -46.21 -29.52
N ILE A 185 33.26 -46.36 -28.21
CA ILE A 185 33.73 -47.55 -27.49
C ILE A 185 32.91 -48.77 -27.90
N HIS A 186 31.58 -48.69 -27.91
CA HIS A 186 30.76 -49.84 -28.28
C HIS A 186 31.02 -50.24 -29.71
N THR A 187 30.99 -49.32 -30.68
CA THR A 187 31.24 -49.69 -32.08
C THR A 187 32.67 -50.17 -32.28
N TYR A 188 33.68 -49.50 -31.74
CA TYR A 188 35.07 -49.91 -31.92
C TYR A 188 35.34 -51.25 -31.27
N ILE A 189 35.01 -51.43 -29.99
CA ILE A 189 35.26 -52.70 -29.28
C ILE A 189 34.39 -53.81 -29.87
N HIS A 190 33.09 -53.59 -30.05
CA HIS A 190 32.21 -54.62 -30.59
C HIS A 190 32.64 -55.01 -32.01
N THR A 191 32.82 -54.05 -32.92
CA THR A 191 33.21 -54.39 -34.30
C THR A 191 34.60 -54.98 -34.34
N TYR A 192 35.59 -54.41 -33.67
CA TYR A 192 36.97 -54.92 -33.72
C TYR A 192 37.06 -56.31 -33.10
N ILE A 193 36.56 -56.51 -31.87
CA ILE A 193 36.62 -57.81 -31.20
C ILE A 193 35.75 -58.82 -31.92
N HIS A 194 34.50 -58.49 -32.26
CA HIS A 194 33.62 -59.43 -32.93
C HIS A 194 34.17 -59.80 -34.31
N THR A 195 34.56 -58.83 -35.14
CA THR A 195 35.09 -59.15 -36.47
C THR A 195 36.42 -59.87 -36.38
N TYR A 196 37.36 -59.45 -35.53
CA TYR A 196 38.65 -60.10 -35.40
C TYR A 196 38.52 -61.52 -34.87
N ILE A 197 37.82 -61.71 -33.75
CA ILE A 197 37.65 -63.05 -33.16
C ILE A 197 36.82 -63.93 -34.08
N HIS A 198 35.67 -63.45 -34.57
CA HIS A 198 34.83 -64.26 -35.44
C HIS A 198 35.55 -64.61 -36.73
N THR A 199 36.15 -63.65 -37.44
CA THR A 199 36.84 -63.97 -38.70
C THR A 199 38.07 -64.82 -38.45
N TYR A 200 38.92 -64.51 -37.48
CA TYR A 200 40.13 -65.27 -37.22
C TYR A 200 39.81 -66.70 -36.77
N ILE A 201 38.96 -66.87 -35.75
CA ILE A 201 38.61 -68.20 -35.24
C ILE A 201 37.81 -68.98 -36.28
N HIS A 202 36.78 -68.38 -36.89
CA HIS A 202 35.97 -69.08 -37.87
C HIS A 202 36.80 -69.46 -39.09
N THR A 203 37.56 -68.54 -39.68
CA THR A 203 38.37 -68.87 -40.87
C THR A 203 39.47 -69.85 -40.52
N TYR A 204 40.21 -69.65 -39.43
CA TYR A 204 41.31 -70.54 -39.06
C TYR A 204 40.81 -71.95 -38.73
N ILE A 205 39.83 -72.08 -37.83
CA ILE A 205 39.30 -73.39 -37.44
C ILE A 205 38.60 -74.06 -38.62
N HIS A 206 37.72 -73.35 -39.32
CA HIS A 206 36.99 -73.93 -40.44
C HIS A 206 37.95 -74.34 -41.56
N THR A 207 38.86 -73.47 -42.00
CA THR A 207 39.79 -73.84 -43.09
C THR A 207 40.76 -74.91 -42.65
N TYR A 208 41.36 -74.82 -41.46
CA TYR A 208 42.35 -75.80 -41.00
C TYR A 208 41.71 -77.17 -40.79
N ILE A 209 40.61 -77.25 -40.04
CA ILE A 209 39.94 -78.54 -39.78
C ILE A 209 39.34 -79.10 -41.07
N HIS A 210 38.62 -78.28 -41.85
CA HIS A 210 38.02 -78.77 -43.09
C HIS A 210 39.07 -79.23 -44.08
N THR A 211 40.12 -78.44 -44.34
CA THR A 211 41.17 -78.84 -45.28
C THR A 211 41.95 -80.04 -44.76
N TYR A 212 42.35 -80.07 -43.49
CA TYR A 212 43.12 -81.18 -42.93
C TYR A 212 42.31 -82.48 -42.93
N ILE A 213 41.09 -82.47 -42.39
CA ILE A 213 40.24 -83.67 -42.34
C ILE A 213 39.85 -84.10 -43.75
N HIS A 214 39.38 -83.17 -44.59
CA HIS A 214 38.97 -83.53 -45.95
C HIS A 214 40.15 -84.05 -46.76
N THR A 215 41.29 -83.37 -46.78
CA THR A 215 42.45 -83.85 -47.56
C THR A 215 43.00 -85.15 -46.98
N TYR A 216 43.19 -85.26 -45.67
CA TYR A 216 43.77 -86.46 -45.07
C TYR A 216 42.85 -87.67 -45.25
N ILE A 217 41.58 -87.56 -44.86
CA ILE A 217 40.64 -88.69 -44.98
C ILE A 217 40.37 -89.02 -46.44
N HIS A 218 40.09 -88.03 -47.29
CA HIS A 218 39.80 -88.29 -48.69
C HIS A 218 41.02 -88.89 -49.39
N THR A 219 42.21 -88.31 -49.26
CA THR A 219 43.40 -88.85 -49.95
C THR A 219 43.80 -90.20 -49.38
N TYR A 220 43.84 -90.38 -48.06
CA TYR A 220 44.25 -91.63 -47.45
C TYR A 220 43.28 -92.77 -47.77
N ILE A 221 41.98 -92.57 -47.53
CA ILE A 221 40.98 -93.62 -47.79
C ILE A 221 40.86 -93.88 -49.29
N HIS A 222 40.76 -92.84 -50.11
CA HIS A 222 40.62 -93.02 -51.55
C HIS A 222 41.85 -93.71 -52.14
N THR A 223 43.06 -93.24 -51.84
CA THR A 223 44.27 -93.88 -52.39
C THR A 223 44.46 -95.29 -51.85
N TYR A 224 44.30 -95.52 -50.55
CA TYR A 224 44.51 -96.83 -49.96
C TYR A 224 43.49 -97.85 -50.46
N ILE A 225 42.19 -97.53 -50.39
CA ILE A 225 41.14 -98.45 -50.82
C ILE A 225 41.19 -98.65 -52.33
N HIS A 226 41.30 -97.57 -53.12
CA HIS A 226 41.32 -97.69 -54.57
C HIS A 226 42.55 -98.48 -55.03
N THR A 227 43.76 -98.16 -54.54
CA THR A 227 44.97 -98.88 -54.97
C THR A 227 44.94 -100.32 -54.49
N TYR A 228 44.57 -100.59 -53.24
CA TYR A 228 44.55 -101.94 -52.70
C TYR A 228 43.51 -102.83 -53.39
N ILE A 229 42.26 -102.37 -53.50
CA ILE A 229 41.20 -103.16 -54.14
C ILE A 229 41.47 -103.30 -55.63
N HIS A 230 41.81 -102.21 -56.33
CA HIS A 230 42.05 -102.28 -57.77
C HIS A 230 43.25 -103.17 -58.08
N THR A 231 44.39 -103.01 -57.40
CA THR A 231 45.56 -103.85 -57.68
C THR A 231 45.32 -105.30 -57.28
N TYR A 232 44.74 -105.57 -56.12
CA TYR A 232 44.50 -106.94 -55.66
C TYR A 232 43.50 -107.66 -56.56
N ILE A 233 42.33 -107.07 -56.82
CA ILE A 233 41.29 -107.71 -57.65
C ILE A 233 41.78 -107.83 -59.09
N HIS A 234 42.34 -106.76 -59.67
CA HIS A 234 42.79 -106.80 -61.05
C HIS A 234 43.92 -107.80 -61.25
N THR A 235 44.97 -107.78 -60.41
CA THR A 235 46.08 -108.73 -60.56
C THR A 235 45.63 -110.16 -60.27
N TYR A 236 44.87 -110.40 -59.20
CA TYR A 236 44.44 -111.75 -58.83
C TYR A 236 43.50 -112.35 -59.87
N ILE A 237 42.43 -111.65 -60.25
CA ILE A 237 41.46 -112.18 -61.23
C ILE A 237 42.12 -112.29 -62.61
N HIS A 238 42.84 -111.27 -63.07
CA HIS A 238 43.44 -111.31 -64.39
C HIS A 238 44.50 -112.40 -64.48
N THR A 239 45.42 -112.51 -63.51
CA THR A 239 46.46 -113.55 -63.59
C THR A 239 45.89 -114.95 -63.40
N TYR A 240 44.98 -115.15 -62.44
CA TYR A 240 44.43 -116.48 -62.16
C TYR A 240 43.56 -116.98 -63.31
N ILE A 241 42.61 -116.18 -63.79
CA ILE A 241 41.71 -116.60 -64.88
C ILE A 241 42.49 -116.74 -66.18
N HIS A 242 43.35 -115.76 -66.51
CA HIS A 242 44.11 -115.82 -67.77
C HIS A 242 45.06 -117.01 -67.78
N THR A 243 45.84 -117.24 -66.72
CA THR A 243 46.77 -118.39 -66.69
C THR A 243 45.99 -119.70 -66.70
N TYR A 244 44.99 -119.87 -65.83
CA TYR A 244 44.25 -121.13 -65.72
C TYR A 244 43.51 -121.49 -67.01
N ILE A 245 42.74 -120.56 -67.59
CA ILE A 245 41.99 -120.83 -68.82
C ILE A 245 42.94 -121.02 -69.99
N HIS A 246 43.95 -120.15 -70.15
CA HIS A 246 44.86 -120.24 -71.27
C HIS A 246 45.68 -121.53 -71.22
N THR A 247 46.28 -121.88 -70.08
CA THR A 247 47.06 -123.13 -70.00
C THR A 247 46.17 -124.34 -70.14
N TYR A 248 45.04 -124.41 -69.44
CA TYR A 248 44.20 -125.61 -69.43
C TYR A 248 43.59 -125.89 -70.81
N ILE A 249 42.98 -124.88 -71.45
CA ILE A 249 42.36 -125.05 -72.77
C ILE A 249 43.43 -125.30 -73.83
N HIS A 250 44.52 -124.52 -73.81
CA HIS A 250 45.57 -124.67 -74.83
C HIS A 250 46.25 -126.03 -74.73
N THR A 251 46.66 -126.48 -73.53
CA THR A 251 47.31 -127.80 -73.41
C THR A 251 46.33 -128.91 -73.74
N TYR A 252 45.11 -128.87 -73.22
CA TYR A 252 44.15 -129.96 -73.39
C TYR A 252 43.74 -130.14 -74.86
N ILE A 253 43.36 -129.05 -75.55
CA ILE A 253 42.97 -129.12 -76.95
C ILE A 253 44.16 -129.50 -77.83
N HIS A 254 45.32 -128.87 -77.60
CA HIS A 254 46.51 -129.13 -78.43
C HIS A 254 47.00 -130.57 -78.28
N THR A 255 47.11 -131.10 -77.06
CA THR A 255 47.54 -132.49 -76.88
C THR A 255 46.51 -133.46 -77.42
N TYR A 256 45.22 -133.26 -77.12
CA TYR A 256 44.18 -134.22 -77.50
C TYR A 256 44.03 -134.34 -79.02
N ILE A 257 43.94 -133.21 -79.73
CA ILE A 257 43.80 -133.21 -81.20
C ILE A 257 45.08 -133.76 -81.85
N HIS A 258 46.26 -133.33 -81.39
CA HIS A 258 47.52 -133.76 -81.99
C HIS A 258 47.74 -135.27 -81.80
N THR A 259 47.49 -135.83 -80.62
CA THR A 259 47.67 -137.28 -80.40
C THR A 259 46.61 -138.11 -81.10
N TYR A 260 45.37 -137.62 -81.19
CA TYR A 260 44.27 -138.39 -81.79
C TYR A 260 44.40 -138.44 -83.32
N ILE A 261 44.71 -137.33 -83.98
CA ILE A 261 44.91 -137.31 -85.44
C ILE A 261 46.17 -138.09 -85.83
N HIS A 262 47.27 -137.93 -85.08
CA HIS A 262 48.53 -138.59 -85.40
C HIS A 262 48.45 -140.12 -85.27
N THR A 263 47.78 -140.64 -84.24
CA THR A 263 47.63 -142.09 -84.07
C THR A 263 46.64 -142.69 -85.06
N TYR A 264 45.52 -142.01 -85.34
CA TYR A 264 44.49 -142.54 -86.21
C TYR A 264 44.92 -142.61 -87.69
N ILE A 265 45.64 -141.60 -88.19
CA ILE A 265 46.13 -141.60 -89.58
C ILE A 265 47.30 -142.60 -89.74
N HIS A 266 48.21 -142.68 -88.77
CA HIS A 266 49.37 -143.56 -88.86
C HIS A 266 48.98 -145.04 -88.77
N ALA A 267 47.97 -145.39 -87.96
CA ALA A 267 47.47 -146.77 -87.90
C ALA A 267 46.75 -147.18 -89.20
N TYR A 268 45.89 -146.31 -89.75
CA TYR A 268 45.08 -146.65 -90.93
C TYR A 268 45.91 -146.79 -92.22
N MET A 269 46.94 -145.95 -92.37
CA MET A 269 47.88 -146.05 -93.49
C MET A 269 48.75 -147.31 -93.42
N HIS A 270 49.15 -147.74 -92.21
CA HIS A 270 50.05 -148.89 -92.04
C HIS A 270 49.33 -150.24 -92.16
N THR A 271 48.01 -150.30 -91.94
CA THR A 271 47.23 -151.55 -92.08
C THR A 271 46.67 -151.77 -93.49
N CYS A 272 46.43 -150.74 -94.30
CA CYS A 272 45.84 -150.92 -95.64
C CYS A 272 46.84 -151.33 -96.75
N ILE A 273 48.16 -151.21 -96.51
CA ILE A 273 49.18 -151.62 -97.50
C ILE A 273 49.53 -153.11 -97.37
N HIS A 274 49.16 -153.79 -96.28
CA HIS A 274 49.63 -155.15 -95.99
C HIS A 274 48.61 -156.28 -96.26
N THR A 275 47.45 -156.02 -96.88
CA THR A 275 46.39 -157.03 -97.07
C THR A 275 45.71 -157.05 -98.46
N CYS A 276 46.34 -156.54 -99.52
CA CYS A 276 45.86 -156.71 -100.91
C CYS A 276 46.87 -157.46 -101.82
N ASP A 277 47.59 -158.44 -101.25
CA ASP A 277 48.23 -159.53 -101.99
C ASP A 277 47.57 -160.86 -101.59
N LEU A 278 46.40 -161.14 -102.18
CA LEU A 278 45.97 -162.47 -102.64
C LEU A 278 44.87 -162.35 -103.70
#